data_AF-A0A523YBY5-F1
#
_entry.id   AF-A0A523YBY5-F1
#
_cell.length_a   1.000
_cell.length_b   1.000
_cell.length_c   1.000
_cell.angle_alpha   90.00
_cell.angle_beta   90.00
_cell.angle_gamma   90.00
#
_symmetry.space_group_name_H-M   'P 1'
#
loop_
_entity.id
_entity.type
_entity.pdbx_description
1 polymer ?
#
loop_
_entity_poly.entity_id
_entity_poly.type
_entity_poly.pdbx_seq_one_letter_code
_entity_poly.pdbx_strand_id
1 'polypeptide(L)'
;MQEEEPPPTSPEQEDTEPQPPKEEIHIVELSGAKKPQEEKACKVCGKTKPAYIEMESQGVTEYICRECYDKTAKTAKKECRGCGAALSPDDAFCGKCGKPTVKKCSECDTKAKDEDLFCGKCGTKL
;
A
#
# COMPACT_ATOMS: atom_id res chain seq x y z
N MET A 1 -18.23 -67.76 22.63
CA MET A 1 -17.11 -67.47 21.71
C MET A 1 -17.53 -67.98 20.35
N GLN A 2 -17.51 -67.06 19.36
CA GLN A 2 -17.51 -67.30 17.90
C GLN A 2 -18.86 -67.81 17.34
N GLU A 3 -19.56 -66.96 16.56
CA GLU A 3 -19.56 -66.91 15.08
C GLU A 3 -20.37 -68.11 14.53
N GLU A 4 -21.31 -67.98 13.59
CA GLU A 4 -21.32 -67.21 12.35
C GLU A 4 -22.75 -67.36 11.77
N GLU A 5 -23.37 -66.30 11.25
CA GLU A 5 -24.45 -66.45 10.26
C GLU A 5 -23.83 -66.73 8.89
N PRO A 6 -24.49 -67.53 8.04
CA PRO A 6 -24.48 -67.19 6.63
C PRO A 6 -25.86 -67.24 5.92
N PRO A 7 -25.96 -66.61 4.74
CA PRO A 7 -27.18 -66.03 4.15
C PRO A 7 -27.82 -67.05 3.15
N PRO A 8 -28.72 -66.73 2.17
CA PRO A 8 -29.13 -65.42 1.65
C PRO A 8 -30.61 -65.32 1.16
N THR A 9 -30.86 -64.20 0.48
CA THR A 9 -31.87 -63.97 -0.58
C THR A 9 -33.28 -63.56 -0.15
N SER A 10 -33.51 -62.25 -0.22
CA SER A 10 -34.74 -61.73 -0.80
C SER A 10 -34.36 -60.69 -1.87
N PRO A 11 -34.97 -60.73 -3.06
CA PRO A 11 -34.58 -59.87 -4.18
C PRO A 11 -35.11 -58.46 -3.94
N GLU A 12 -34.21 -57.50 -3.73
CA GLU A 12 -34.59 -56.10 -3.69
C GLU A 12 -34.87 -55.65 -5.12
N GLN A 13 -36.08 -55.17 -5.32
CA GLN A 13 -36.64 -54.87 -6.62
C GLN A 13 -36.00 -53.62 -7.21
N GLU A 14 -35.73 -53.74 -8.51
CA GLU A 14 -35.32 -52.70 -9.43
C GLU A 14 -36.40 -51.61 -9.49
N ASP A 15 -36.23 -50.53 -8.73
CA ASP A 15 -37.01 -49.30 -8.88
C ASP A 15 -36.18 -48.31 -9.70
N THR A 16 -36.43 -48.30 -11.01
CA THR A 16 -35.90 -47.29 -11.92
C THR A 16 -36.69 -46.01 -11.71
N GLU A 17 -36.19 -45.14 -10.83
CA GLU A 17 -36.66 -43.77 -10.74
C GLU A 17 -36.07 -42.95 -11.92
N PRO A 18 -36.90 -42.36 -12.80
CA PRO A 18 -36.39 -41.53 -13.89
C PRO A 18 -35.81 -40.23 -13.32
N GLN A 19 -34.48 -40.10 -13.34
CA GLN A 19 -33.82 -38.87 -12.94
C GLN A 19 -34.31 -37.69 -13.79
N PRO A 20 -34.65 -36.54 -13.17
CA PRO A 20 -35.07 -35.36 -13.91
C PRO A 20 -33.94 -34.89 -14.85
N PRO A 21 -34.31 -34.31 -16.03
CA PRO A 21 -33.35 -33.95 -17.06
C PRO A 21 -32.29 -32.99 -16.51
N LYS A 22 -31.03 -33.37 -16.71
CA LYS A 22 -29.85 -32.61 -16.31
C LYS A 22 -29.89 -31.29 -17.08
N GLU A 23 -30.24 -30.19 -16.42
CA GLU A 23 -30.06 -28.87 -17.03
C GLU A 23 -28.57 -28.67 -17.33
N GLU A 24 -28.24 -28.62 -18.61
CA GLU A 24 -26.91 -28.27 -19.10
C GLU A 24 -26.65 -26.81 -18.73
N ILE A 25 -25.78 -26.58 -17.75
CA ILE A 25 -25.34 -25.24 -17.38
C ILE A 25 -24.45 -24.72 -18.51
N HIS A 26 -25.03 -23.94 -19.41
CA HIS A 26 -24.30 -23.32 -20.51
C HIS A 26 -23.50 -22.13 -19.98
N ILE A 27 -22.20 -22.34 -19.73
CA ILE A 27 -21.28 -21.26 -19.37
C ILE A 27 -21.11 -20.37 -20.60
N VAL A 28 -21.84 -19.26 -20.63
CA VAL A 28 -21.60 -18.20 -21.61
C VAL A 28 -20.26 -17.57 -21.25
N GLU A 29 -19.26 -17.75 -22.10
CA GLU A 29 -18.02 -16.97 -22.02
C GLU A 29 -18.40 -15.51 -22.23
N LEU A 30 -18.62 -14.79 -21.13
CA LEU A 30 -18.56 -13.34 -21.13
C LEU A 30 -17.11 -13.01 -21.50
N SER A 31 -16.87 -12.79 -22.79
CA SER A 31 -15.76 -11.99 -23.29
C SER A 31 -15.95 -10.54 -22.84
N GLY A 32 -16.00 -10.32 -21.53
CA GLY A 32 -15.54 -9.11 -20.89
C GLY A 32 -14.04 -9.29 -20.76
N ALA A 33 -13.29 -8.68 -21.68
CA ALA A 33 -11.84 -8.60 -21.64
C ALA A 33 -11.41 -8.39 -20.18
N LYS A 34 -10.77 -9.40 -19.57
CA LYS A 34 -10.02 -9.20 -18.33
C LYS A 34 -9.01 -8.11 -18.65
N LYS A 35 -9.24 -6.87 -18.18
CA LYS A 35 -8.29 -5.77 -18.34
C LYS A 35 -6.92 -6.29 -17.86
N PRO A 36 -5.92 -6.43 -18.74
CA PRO A 36 -4.61 -6.81 -18.29
C PRO A 36 -4.00 -5.58 -17.62
N GLN A 37 -3.70 -5.67 -16.32
CA GLN A 37 -2.45 -5.10 -15.80
C GLN A 37 -2.27 -3.56 -15.85
N GLU A 38 -3.33 -2.76 -16.03
CA GLU A 38 -3.21 -1.31 -16.28
C GLU A 38 -2.98 -0.44 -15.02
N GLU A 39 -3.18 -0.94 -13.79
CA GLU A 39 -3.39 -0.03 -12.64
C GLU A 39 -2.34 -0.03 -11.52
N LYS A 40 -1.23 -0.78 -11.63
CA LYS A 40 -0.16 -0.77 -10.60
C LYS A 40 1.12 -0.11 -11.12
N ALA A 41 1.01 1.19 -11.39
CA ALA A 41 2.14 2.07 -11.73
C ALA A 41 2.58 2.90 -10.53
N CYS A 42 3.83 3.36 -10.54
CA CYS A 42 4.34 4.26 -9.51
C CYS A 42 3.58 5.58 -9.56
N LYS A 43 2.98 5.99 -8.44
CA LYS A 43 2.23 7.26 -8.33
C LYS A 43 3.05 8.52 -8.67
N VAL A 44 4.38 8.46 -8.54
CA VAL A 44 5.27 9.61 -8.76
C VAL A 44 5.82 9.68 -10.20
N CYS A 45 6.21 8.54 -10.79
CA CYS A 45 6.88 8.52 -12.09
C CYS A 45 6.18 7.69 -13.17
N GLY A 46 5.08 7.02 -12.85
CA GLY A 46 4.32 6.19 -13.79
C GLY A 46 4.97 4.87 -14.18
N LYS A 47 6.19 4.55 -13.69
CA LYS A 47 6.84 3.26 -13.97
C LYS A 47 6.00 2.10 -13.44
N THR A 48 5.78 1.09 -14.27
CA THR A 48 5.05 -0.13 -13.89
C THR A 48 5.78 -0.89 -12.78
N LYS A 49 5.01 -1.47 -11.84
CA LYS A 49 5.57 -2.31 -10.78
C LYS A 49 6.18 -3.58 -11.40
N PRO A 50 7.37 -4.04 -10.97
CA PRO A 50 7.90 -5.32 -11.42
C PRO A 50 6.98 -6.46 -10.97
N ALA A 51 6.82 -7.48 -11.81
CA ALA A 51 5.93 -8.60 -11.55
C ALA A 51 6.39 -9.38 -10.30
N TYR A 52 5.53 -9.46 -9.29
CA TYR A 52 5.62 -10.43 -8.20
C TYR A 52 4.20 -10.89 -7.83
N ILE A 53 4.09 -12.05 -7.18
CA ILE A 53 2.80 -12.65 -6.82
C ILE A 53 2.28 -11.96 -5.56
N GLU A 54 1.16 -11.24 -5.67
CA GLU A 54 0.45 -10.58 -4.57
C GLU A 54 -0.73 -11.44 -4.11
N MET A 55 -0.85 -11.71 -2.81
CA MET A 55 -2.07 -12.26 -2.18
C MET A 55 -2.76 -11.13 -1.42
N GLU A 56 -4.06 -10.94 -1.65
CA GLU A 56 -4.82 -9.77 -1.17
C GLU A 56 -5.71 -10.11 0.03
N SER A 57 -5.50 -9.42 1.15
CA SER A 57 -6.44 -9.35 2.27
C SER A 57 -6.56 -7.90 2.72
N GLN A 58 -7.51 -7.17 2.13
CA GLN A 58 -8.05 -5.90 2.63
C GLN A 58 -7.01 -4.81 2.93
N GLY A 59 -6.59 -4.06 1.91
CA GLY A 59 -5.83 -2.83 2.17
C GLY A 59 -5.28 -2.19 0.90
N VAL A 60 -5.93 -1.11 0.45
CA VAL A 60 -5.49 -0.29 -0.67
C VAL A 60 -4.05 0.17 -0.42
N THR A 61 -3.10 -0.32 -1.21
CA THR A 61 -1.69 0.03 -1.09
C THR A 61 -1.26 0.77 -2.35
N GLU A 62 -0.95 2.07 -2.23
CA GLU A 62 -0.38 2.85 -3.33
C GLU A 62 1.09 2.47 -3.55
N TYR A 63 1.50 2.27 -4.81
CA TYR A 63 2.88 1.93 -5.16
C TYR A 63 3.71 3.18 -5.47
N ILE A 64 4.88 3.28 -4.84
CA ILE A 64 5.94 4.23 -5.19
C ILE A 64 7.24 3.43 -5.45
N CYS A 65 7.92 3.70 -6.56
CA CYS A 65 9.17 3.02 -6.87
C CYS A 65 10.30 3.47 -5.93
N ARG A 66 11.30 2.59 -5.73
CA ARG A 66 12.44 2.84 -4.85
C ARG A 66 13.16 4.16 -5.15
N GLU A 67 13.39 4.45 -6.43
CA GLU A 67 14.05 5.69 -6.86
C GLU A 67 13.27 6.95 -6.45
N CYS A 68 11.93 6.92 -6.56
CA CYS A 68 11.08 8.03 -6.16
C CYS A 68 11.02 8.17 -4.63
N TYR A 69 10.96 7.05 -3.89
CA TYR A 69 11.06 7.05 -2.43
C TYR A 69 12.40 7.63 -1.94
N ASP A 70 13.51 7.22 -2.55
CA ASP A 70 14.85 7.72 -2.19
C ASP A 70 14.99 9.21 -2.46
N LYS A 71 14.35 9.73 -3.52
CA LYS A 71 14.33 11.19 -3.79
C LYS A 71 13.56 11.94 -2.72
N THR A 72 12.38 11.45 -2.30
CA THR A 72 11.61 12.07 -1.22
C THR A 72 12.34 12.00 0.13
N ALA A 73 13.07 10.92 0.39
CA ALA A 73 13.88 10.77 1.59
C ALA A 73 15.11 11.70 1.60
N LYS A 74 15.72 11.96 0.43
CA LYS A 74 16.86 12.88 0.29
C LYS A 74 16.46 14.34 0.52
N THR A 75 15.30 14.78 0.04
CA THR A 75 14.80 16.14 0.31
C THR A 75 14.45 16.37 1.78
N ALA A 76 14.22 15.30 2.56
CA ALA A 76 13.94 15.40 3.99
C ALA A 76 15.21 15.62 4.84
N LYS A 77 16.40 15.30 4.31
CA LYS A 77 17.67 15.55 5.02
C LYS A 77 18.10 16.99 4.78
N LYS A 78 17.92 17.84 5.79
CA LYS A 78 18.38 19.23 5.78
C LYS A 78 19.83 19.28 6.25
N GLU A 79 20.58 20.27 5.80
CA GLU A 79 21.95 20.52 6.29
C GLU A 79 21.96 21.77 7.17
N CYS A 80 22.80 21.77 8.20
CA CYS A 80 22.93 22.92 9.07
C CYS A 80 23.58 24.08 8.32
N ARG A 81 22.85 25.19 8.16
CA ARG A 81 23.36 26.44 7.54
C ARG A 81 24.60 27.02 8.26
N GLY A 82 24.85 26.63 9.50
CA GLY A 82 25.98 27.11 10.29
C GLY A 82 27.25 26.27 10.19
N CYS A 83 27.15 24.95 9.95
CA CYS A 83 28.32 24.05 9.99
C CYS A 83 28.31 22.93 8.95
N GLY A 84 27.25 22.83 8.12
CA GLY A 84 27.11 21.79 7.09
C GLY A 84 26.80 20.39 7.62
N ALA A 85 26.58 20.21 8.93
CA ALA A 85 26.20 18.90 9.48
C ALA A 85 24.81 18.48 8.99
N ALA A 86 24.63 17.19 8.70
CA ALA A 86 23.31 16.62 8.40
C ALA A 86 22.37 16.79 9.61
N LEU A 87 21.17 17.28 9.34
CA LEU A 87 20.08 17.48 10.28
C LEU A 87 18.93 16.54 9.92
N SER A 88 18.31 15.97 10.94
CA SER A 88 17.03 15.28 10.78
C SER A 88 15.93 16.31 10.53
N PRO A 89 14.86 15.97 9.77
CA PRO A 89 13.76 16.90 9.50
C PRO A 89 13.07 17.41 10.77
N ASP A 90 13.12 16.63 11.86
CA ASP A 90 12.51 16.94 13.15
C ASP A 90 13.47 17.60 14.16
N ASP A 91 14.76 17.76 13.83
CA ASP A 91 15.73 18.37 14.74
C ASP A 91 15.48 19.88 14.85
N ALA A 92 15.24 20.38 16.07
CA ALA A 92 15.07 21.83 16.34
C ALA A 92 16.41 22.59 16.48
N PHE A 93 17.49 21.86 16.78
CA PHE A 93 18.85 22.39 16.95
C PHE A 93 19.86 21.45 16.32
N CYS A 94 20.98 21.98 15.84
CA CYS A 94 22.08 21.17 15.34
C CYS A 94 22.83 20.52 16.48
N GLY A 95 22.83 19.18 16.55
CA GLY A 95 23.61 18.43 17.55
C GLY A 95 25.13 18.63 17.46
N LYS A 96 25.66 19.16 16.34
CA LYS A 96 27.09 19.45 16.19
C LYS A 96 27.51 20.86 16.60
N CYS A 97 26.71 21.88 16.28
CA CYS A 97 27.09 23.28 16.51
C CYS A 97 26.13 24.09 17.39
N GLY A 98 25.03 23.50 17.83
CA GLY A 98 24.04 24.11 18.73
C GLY A 98 23.16 25.19 18.09
N LYS A 99 23.35 25.55 16.81
CA LYS A 99 22.49 26.54 16.14
C LYS A 99 21.06 26.01 15.95
N PRO A 100 20.03 26.86 16.10
CA PRO A 100 18.66 26.49 15.80
C PRO A 100 18.51 26.19 14.31
N THR A 101 17.73 25.17 13.99
CA THR A 101 17.42 24.75 12.61
C THR A 101 16.20 25.49 12.07
N VAL A 102 15.31 25.92 12.97
CA VAL A 102 14.11 26.69 12.66
C VAL A 102 14.40 28.18 12.63
N LYS A 103 13.86 28.87 11.63
CA LYS A 103 13.88 30.34 11.58
C LYS A 103 12.85 30.87 12.58
N LYS A 104 13.07 32.08 13.07
CA LYS A 104 12.09 32.80 13.87
C LYS A 104 11.73 34.09 13.15
N CYS A 105 10.47 34.50 13.27
CA CYS A 105 10.05 35.80 12.79
C CYS A 105 10.72 36.92 13.59
N SER A 106 11.29 37.91 12.90
CA SER A 106 11.96 39.05 13.53
C SER A 106 11.01 39.98 14.31
N GLU A 107 9.72 39.99 13.95
CA GLU A 107 8.73 40.89 14.58
C GLU A 107 8.01 40.26 15.77
N CYS A 108 7.77 38.95 15.76
CA CYS A 108 6.92 38.29 16.75
C CYS A 108 7.52 37.01 17.36
N ASP A 109 8.80 36.75 17.09
CA ASP A 109 9.61 35.62 17.59
C ASP A 109 9.03 34.22 17.39
N THR A 110 8.02 34.12 16.51
CA THR A 110 7.34 32.85 16.25
C THR A 110 8.18 31.96 15.36
N LYS A 111 8.23 30.66 15.67
CA LYS A 111 8.94 29.66 14.87
C LYS A 111 8.31 29.60 13.47
N ALA A 112 9.16 29.72 12.46
CA ALA A 112 8.81 29.57 11.06
C ALA A 112 9.46 28.31 10.50
N LYS A 113 8.75 27.64 9.58
CA LYS A 113 9.33 26.54 8.81
C LYS A 113 10.27 27.13 7.75
N ASP A 114 11.20 26.32 7.25
CA ASP A 114 12.19 26.82 6.29
C ASP A 114 11.54 27.19 4.94
N GLU A 115 10.39 26.56 4.66
CA GLU A 115 9.55 26.70 3.48
C GLU A 115 8.57 27.89 3.57
N ASP A 116 8.41 28.51 4.74
CA ASP A 116 7.48 29.63 4.94
C ASP A 116 8.10 30.95 4.44
N LEU A 117 7.41 31.64 3.53
CA LEU A 117 7.80 32.98 3.05
C LEU A 117 7.26 34.11 3.95
N PHE A 118 6.18 33.84 4.68
CA PHE A 118 5.49 34.79 5.55
C PHE A 118 5.19 34.15 6.90
N CYS A 119 5.22 34.94 7.96
CA CYS A 119 4.91 34.46 9.30
C CYS A 119 3.42 34.13 9.43
N GLY A 120 3.08 32.89 9.76
CA GLY A 120 1.69 32.47 9.98
C GLY A 120 0.99 33.13 11.18
N LYS A 121 1.73 33.85 12.04
CA LYS A 121 1.15 34.58 13.18
C LYS A 121 0.92 36.06 12.90
N CYS A 122 1.93 36.77 12.37
CA CYS A 122 1.86 38.24 12.19
C CYS A 122 1.81 38.70 10.72
N GLY A 123 1.98 37.80 9.74
CA GLY A 123 1.96 38.13 8.32
C GLY A 123 3.23 38.80 7.78
N THR A 124 4.20 39.13 8.64
CA THR A 124 5.49 39.70 8.20
C THR A 124 6.28 38.70 7.34
N LYS A 125 6.99 39.21 6.32
CA LYS A 125 7.92 38.44 5.50
C LYS A 125 9.08 37.90 6.35
N LEU A 126 9.44 36.62 6.16
CA LEU A 126 10.48 35.89 6.91
C LEU A 126 11.85 35.90 6.24
#